data_AF-A0A7X7KEM2-F1
#
_entry.id   AF-A0A7X7KEM2-F1
#
_cell.length_a   1.000
_cell.length_b   1.000
_cell.length_c   1.000
_cell.angle_alpha   90.00
_cell.angle_beta   90.00
_cell.angle_gamma   90.00
#
_symmetry.space_group_name_H-M   'P 1'
#
loop_
_entity.id
_entity.type
_entity.pdbx_description
1 polymer ?
#
loop_
_entity_poly.entity_id
_entity_poly.type
_entity_poly.pdbx_seq_one_letter_code
_entity_poly.pdbx_strand_id
1 'polypeptide(L)'
;AAEISERHRHRYEFNNEYRRQFAEAGMLFSGTSPDGGLVEVVEIPDHPWFVGVQYHPEFKSQPTRAHPLFAGFIGAALRHRAGKEVS
;
A
#
# COMPACT_ATOMS: atom_id res chain seq x y z
N ALA A 1 16.77 -3.25 4.54
CA ALA A 1 15.35 -3.23 4.11
C ALA A 1 14.53 -3.92 5.19
N ALA A 2 13.27 -3.50 5.41
CA ALA A 2 12.37 -4.22 6.31
C ALA A 2 11.78 -5.41 5.56
N GLU A 3 11.85 -6.60 6.13
CA GLU A 3 11.19 -7.79 5.59
C GLU A 3 9.88 -8.02 6.34
N ILE A 4 8.81 -8.26 5.57
CA ILE A 4 7.50 -8.63 6.10
C ILE A 4 7.01 -9.89 5.38
N SER A 5 6.09 -10.60 6.04
CA SER A 5 5.35 -11.71 5.43
C SER A 5 3.89 -11.36 5.59
N GLU A 6 3.06 -11.61 4.58
CA GLU A 6 1.62 -11.35 4.60
C GLU A 6 0.82 -12.52 4.00
N ARG A 7 -0.51 -12.47 4.10
CA ARG A 7 -1.39 -13.53 3.57
C ARG A 7 -1.92 -13.16 2.19
N HIS A 8 -1.83 -14.08 1.24
CA HIS A 8 -2.24 -13.88 -0.16
C HIS A 8 -3.38 -14.82 -0.52
N ARG A 9 -4.31 -14.34 -1.35
CA ARG A 9 -5.38 -15.17 -1.93
C ARG A 9 -5.85 -14.61 -3.28
N HIS A 10 -4.92 -14.55 -4.24
CA HIS A 10 -5.16 -14.14 -5.62
C HIS A 10 -4.47 -15.10 -6.60
N ARG A 11 -4.75 -14.92 -7.89
CA ARG A 11 -4.09 -15.62 -9.00
C ARG A 11 -3.55 -14.68 -10.08
N TYR A 12 -3.99 -13.44 -10.07
CA TYR A 12 -3.55 -12.43 -11.01
C TYR A 12 -2.47 -11.59 -10.36
N GLU A 13 -1.44 -11.34 -11.15
CA GLU A 13 -0.26 -10.58 -10.77
C GLU A 13 -0.16 -9.33 -11.65
N PHE A 14 0.59 -8.32 -11.18
CA PHE A 14 0.86 -7.14 -12.01
C PHE A 14 1.70 -7.54 -13.23
N ASN A 15 1.28 -7.12 -14.43
CA ASN A 15 2.09 -7.35 -15.63
C ASN A 15 3.29 -6.38 -15.66
N ASN A 16 4.49 -6.93 -15.42
CA ASN A 16 5.74 -6.17 -15.39
C ASN A 16 6.09 -5.42 -16.68
N GLU A 17 5.53 -5.79 -17.83
CA GLU A 17 5.69 -5.03 -19.07
C GLU A 17 5.21 -3.57 -18.92
N TYR A 18 4.22 -3.34 -18.07
CA TYR A 18 3.66 -2.01 -17.80
C TYR A 18 4.37 -1.27 -16.67
N ARG A 19 5.32 -1.90 -15.97
CA ARG A 19 5.93 -1.33 -14.74
C ARG A 19 6.55 0.05 -14.98
N ARG A 20 7.28 0.19 -16.10
CA ARG A 20 7.91 1.47 -16.45
C ARG A 20 6.87 2.56 -16.73
N GLN A 21 5.82 2.25 -17.48
CA GLN A 21 4.77 3.22 -17.85
C GLN A 21 4.04 3.74 -16.62
N PHE A 22 3.71 2.85 -15.67
CA PHE A 22 3.08 3.26 -14.40
C PHE A 22 4.04 4.08 -13.52
N ALA A 23 5.34 3.71 -13.48
CA ALA A 23 6.34 4.49 -12.75
C ALA A 23 6.51 5.91 -13.31
N GLU A 24 6.60 6.05 -14.64
CA GLU A 24 6.67 7.34 -15.33
C GLU A 24 5.41 8.19 -15.10
N ALA A 25 4.25 7.55 -14.92
CA ALA A 25 2.99 8.21 -14.56
C ALA A 25 2.87 8.56 -13.06
N GLY A 26 3.89 8.28 -12.24
CA GLY A 26 3.96 8.67 -10.83
C GLY A 26 3.60 7.57 -9.81
N MET A 27 3.40 6.32 -10.24
CA MET A 27 3.23 5.19 -9.32
C MET A 27 4.57 4.69 -8.79
N LEU A 28 4.71 4.61 -7.46
CA LEU A 28 5.87 4.01 -6.81
C LEU A 28 5.60 2.53 -6.50
N PHE A 29 6.51 1.64 -6.92
CA PHE A 29 6.50 0.22 -6.57
C PHE A 29 7.33 0.01 -5.29
N SER A 30 6.74 0.26 -4.13
CA SER A 30 7.45 0.31 -2.83
C SER A 30 7.65 -1.05 -2.16
N GLY A 31 6.95 -2.10 -2.63
CA GLY A 31 7.11 -3.46 -2.14
C GLY A 31 7.05 -4.48 -3.26
N THR A 32 7.97 -5.44 -3.21
CA THR A 32 8.04 -6.56 -4.15
C THR A 32 8.31 -7.86 -3.40
N SER A 33 8.07 -8.99 -4.07
CA SER A 33 8.56 -10.29 -3.60
C SER A 33 10.08 -10.27 -3.42
N PRO A 34 10.67 -11.22 -2.65
CA PRO A 34 12.11 -11.24 -2.38
C PRO A 34 13.00 -11.31 -3.62
N ASP A 35 12.50 -11.89 -4.71
CA ASP A 35 13.17 -11.96 -6.01
C ASP A 35 12.90 -10.73 -6.90
N GLY A 36 12.07 -9.78 -6.44
CA GLY A 36 11.71 -8.55 -7.14
C GLY A 36 10.71 -8.73 -8.30
N GLY A 37 10.26 -9.97 -8.54
CA GLY A 37 9.45 -10.34 -9.70
C GLY A 37 7.97 -9.98 -9.57
N LEU A 38 7.41 -10.07 -8.36
CA LEU A 38 6.02 -9.72 -8.08
C LEU A 38 5.94 -8.34 -7.42
N VAL A 39 4.95 -7.56 -7.84
CA VAL A 39 4.62 -6.28 -7.21
C VAL A 39 3.63 -6.55 -6.08
N GLU A 40 4.03 -6.20 -4.86
CA GLU A 40 3.25 -6.47 -3.65
C GLU A 40 2.60 -5.22 -3.08
N VAL A 41 3.29 -4.07 -3.21
CA VAL A 41 2.85 -2.77 -2.69
C VAL A 41 3.11 -1.68 -3.72
N VAL A 42 2.10 -0.82 -3.91
CA VAL A 42 2.17 0.38 -4.74
C VAL A 42 1.71 1.61 -3.99
N GLU A 43 2.29 2.76 -4.31
CA GLU A 43 1.97 4.06 -3.73
C GLU A 43 1.86 5.14 -4.81
N ILE A 44 1.14 6.22 -4.53
CA ILE A 44 1.17 7.46 -5.34
C ILE A 44 1.67 8.57 -4.42
N PRO A 45 2.96 8.96 -4.50
CA PRO A 45 3.56 9.91 -3.56
C PRO A 45 2.91 11.30 -3.54
N ASP A 46 2.29 11.72 -4.64
CA ASP A 46 1.60 13.01 -4.76
C ASP A 46 0.21 13.02 -4.09
N HIS A 47 -0.27 11.87 -3.63
CA HIS A 47 -1.53 11.76 -2.88
C HIS A 47 -1.23 11.67 -1.37
N PRO A 48 -1.96 12.39 -0.50
CA PRO A 48 -1.65 12.47 0.94
C PRO A 48 -1.67 11.11 1.67
N TRP A 49 -2.41 10.15 1.12
CA TRP A 49 -2.35 8.75 1.52
C TRP A 49 -2.92 7.85 0.42
N PHE A 50 -2.05 7.26 -0.40
CA PHE A 50 -2.42 6.25 -1.39
C PHE A 50 -1.47 5.07 -1.27
N VAL A 51 -1.99 3.94 -0.79
CA VAL A 51 -1.25 2.69 -0.65
C VAL A 51 -2.16 1.55 -1.12
N GLY A 52 -1.70 0.79 -2.11
CA GLY A 52 -2.35 -0.42 -2.59
C GLY A 52 -1.47 -1.63 -2.27
N VAL A 53 -2.08 -2.70 -1.77
CA VAL A 53 -1.38 -3.95 -1.45
C VAL A 53 -2.10 -5.13 -2.09
N GLN A 54 -1.34 -6.14 -2.49
CA GLN A 54 -1.89 -7.36 -3.09
C GLN A 54 -2.33 -8.39 -2.04
N TYR A 55 -1.66 -8.39 -0.89
CA TYR A 55 -1.98 -9.24 0.25
C TYR A 55 -3.17 -8.73 1.07
N HIS A 56 -3.56 -9.51 2.07
CA HIS A 56 -4.69 -9.30 2.97
C HIS A 56 -4.23 -8.89 4.39
N PRO A 57 -3.93 -7.60 4.64
CA PRO A 57 -3.49 -7.13 5.96
C PRO A 57 -4.56 -7.31 7.05
N GLU A 58 -5.83 -7.42 6.68
CA GLU A 58 -6.96 -7.65 7.58
C GLU A 58 -6.82 -8.94 8.38
N PHE A 59 -6.20 -9.98 7.82
CA PHE A 59 -6.02 -11.24 8.53
C PHE A 59 -4.95 -11.19 9.63
N LYS A 60 -4.08 -10.17 9.61
CA LYS A 60 -3.06 -9.97 10.65
C LYS A 60 -3.35 -8.82 11.60
N SER A 61 -4.39 -8.03 11.33
CA SER A 61 -4.88 -6.99 12.23
C SER A 61 -5.59 -7.59 13.44
N GLN A 62 -5.33 -7.08 14.64
CA GLN A 62 -5.95 -7.52 15.90
C GLN A 62 -6.50 -6.32 16.67
N PRO A 63 -7.55 -6.48 17.51
CA PRO A 63 -8.12 -5.36 18.27
C PRO A 63 -7.11 -4.61 19.16
N THR A 64 -6.15 -5.33 19.76
CA THR A 64 -5.11 -4.75 20.61
C THR A 64 -3.84 -4.34 19.84
N ARG A 65 -3.75 -4.72 18.56
CA ARG A 65 -2.61 -4.44 17.69
C ARG A 65 -3.09 -4.32 16.25
N ALA A 66 -3.58 -3.13 15.92
CA ALA A 66 -4.02 -2.82 14.58
C ALA A 66 -2.86 -2.96 13.59
N HIS A 67 -3.14 -3.50 12.40
CA HIS A 67 -2.14 -3.55 11.34
C HIS A 67 -1.72 -2.12 10.94
N PRO A 68 -0.42 -1.86 10.69
CA PRO A 68 0.09 -0.51 10.39
C PRO A 68 -0.65 0.20 9.25
N LEU A 69 -1.03 -0.53 8.18
CA LEU A 69 -1.80 0.06 7.06
C LEU A 69 -3.16 0.61 7.49
N PHE A 70 -3.90 -0.07 8.36
CA PHE A 70 -5.19 0.44 8.84
C PHE A 70 -5.02 1.63 9.78
N ALA A 71 -4.07 1.54 10.73
CA ALA A 71 -3.76 2.64 11.63
C ALA A 71 -3.33 3.89 10.85
N GLY A 72 -2.47 3.72 9.84
CA GLY A 72 -2.02 4.77 8.95
C GLY A 72 -3.15 5.38 8.11
N PHE A 73 -4.02 4.55 7.52
CA PHE A 73 -5.17 4.99 6.73
C PHE A 73 -6.15 5.82 7.57
N ILE A 74 -6.52 5.35 8.76
CA ILE A 74 -7.39 6.11 9.67
C ILE A 74 -6.72 7.41 10.10
N GLY A 75 -5.43 7.37 10.45
CA GLY A 75 -4.68 8.58 10.79
C GLY A 75 -4.67 9.61 9.66
N ALA A 76 -4.49 9.17 8.41
CA ALA A 76 -4.56 10.04 7.23
C ALA A 76 -5.98 10.60 7.02
N ALA A 77 -7.01 9.78 7.18
CA ALA A 77 -8.40 10.21 7.07
C ALA A 77 -8.76 11.28 8.12
N LEU A 78 -8.30 11.13 9.36
CA LEU A 78 -8.49 12.12 10.43
C LEU A 78 -7.78 13.45 10.10
N ARG A 79 -6.53 13.40 9.61
CA ARG A 79 -5.79 14.60 9.18
C ARG A 79 -6.51 15.32 8.03
N HIS A 80 -6.95 14.56 7.02
CA HIS A 80 -7.70 15.11 5.90
C HIS A 80 -9.03 15.74 6.34
N ARG A 81 -9.75 15.12 7.28
CA ARG A 81 -10.96 15.71 7.88
C ARG A 81 -10.65 17.03 8.59
N ALA A 82 -9.62 17.07 9.44
CA ALA A 82 -9.24 18.28 10.17
C ALA A 82 -8.82 19.42 9.24
N GLY A 83 -8.11 19.12 8.14
CA GLY A 83 -7.74 20.11 7.14
C GLY A 83 -8.92 20.74 6.40
N LYS A 84 -10.06 20.06 6.32
CA LYS A 84 -11.31 20.60 5.73
C LYS A 84 -12.09 21.52 6.67
N GLU A 85 -11.87 21.44 7.98
CA GLU A 85 -12.54 22.31 8.96
C GLU A 85 -11.87 23.70 9.06
N VAL A 86 -10.71 23.91 8.41
CA VAL A 86 -9.91 25.16 8.46
C VAL A 86 -9.94 25.93 7.12
N SER A 87 -10.75 25.51 6.15
CA SER A 87 -10.96 26.19 4.86
C SER A 87 -12.33 26.85 4.75
#